data_AF-A0A2H0WYT0-F1
#
_entry.id   AF-A0A2H0WYT0-F1
#
_cell.length_a   1.000
_cell.length_b   1.000
_cell.length_c   1.000
_cell.angle_alpha   90.00
_cell.angle_beta   90.00
_cell.angle_gamma   90.00
#
_symmetry.space_group_name_H-M   'P 1'
#
loop_
_entity.id
_entity.type
_entity.pdbx_description
1 polymer ?
#
loop_
_entity_poly.entity_id
_entity_poly.type
_entity_poly.pdbx_seq_one_letter_code
_entity_poly.pdbx_strand_id
1 'polypeptide(L)'
;RAYNLAIPTSGRTLSGGFDPAALYPPKRFFGAARKMEGGGSLTIIGTALVDTGSRMDELIYEEFKGTGNMELVLDRRLSERRIFPAIDVYKSGTRREDLLFTGAEYQNIVVMRRMLDMLNDDERTSVLVERLNKSKSNKEFLAMLKEG
;
A
#
# COMPACT_ATOMS: atom_id res chain seq x y z
N ARG A 1 8.21 -3.59 -17.07
CA ARG A 1 9.33 -4.33 -17.72
C ARG A 1 8.99 -4.80 -19.13
N ALA A 2 8.00 -5.69 -19.34
CA ALA A 2 7.64 -6.20 -20.67
C ALA A 2 7.39 -5.10 -21.73
N TYR A 3 6.61 -4.07 -21.39
CA TYR A 3 6.38 -2.92 -22.28
C TYR A 3 7.66 -2.17 -22.68
N ASN A 4 8.66 -2.10 -21.80
CA ASN A 4 9.94 -1.45 -22.10
C ASN A 4 10.79 -2.26 -23.08
N LEU A 5 10.60 -3.58 -23.16
CA LEU A 5 11.27 -4.44 -24.14
C LEU A 5 10.54 -4.45 -25.49
N ALA A 6 9.23 -4.22 -25.50
CA ALA A 6 8.39 -4.32 -26.68
C ALA A 6 8.23 -3.01 -27.46
N ILE A 7 8.42 -1.85 -26.80
CA ILE A 7 8.19 -0.54 -27.41
C ILE A 7 9.49 -0.02 -28.06
N PRO A 8 9.44 0.49 -29.31
CA PRO A 8 10.58 1.15 -29.94
C PRO A 8 11.08 2.31 -29.07
N THR A 9 12.40 2.49 -28.99
CA THR A 9 12.98 3.57 -28.18
C THR A 9 12.57 4.94 -28.73
N SER A 10 12.15 5.82 -27.84
CA SER A 10 11.78 7.21 -28.12
C SER A 10 12.99 8.13 -28.32
N GLY A 11 14.21 7.60 -28.13
CA GLY A 11 15.46 8.36 -28.14
C GLY A 11 15.70 9.19 -26.87
N ARG A 12 14.77 9.15 -25.89
CA ARG A 12 14.92 9.81 -24.59
C ARG A 12 14.95 8.75 -23.49
N THR A 13 16.08 8.65 -22.79
CA THR A 13 16.23 7.74 -21.64
C THR A 13 16.21 8.52 -20.32
N LEU A 14 15.34 8.11 -19.41
CA LEU A 14 15.41 8.52 -18.01
C LEU A 14 16.62 7.86 -17.33
N SER A 15 16.98 8.38 -16.15
CA SER A 15 18.07 7.81 -15.36
C SER A 15 17.80 6.32 -15.07
N GLY A 16 18.72 5.44 -15.46
CA GLY A 16 18.54 3.98 -15.35
C GLY A 16 18.20 3.25 -16.67
N GLY A 17 18.32 3.92 -17.83
CA GLY A 17 18.15 3.27 -19.14
C GLY A 17 16.70 3.00 -19.52
N PHE A 18 15.79 3.75 -18.90
CA PHE A 18 14.35 3.51 -18.97
C PHE A 18 13.67 4.54 -19.87
N ASP A 19 12.81 4.10 -20.79
CA ASP A 19 12.09 4.98 -21.70
C ASP A 19 10.75 5.42 -21.08
N PRO A 20 10.49 6.74 -20.89
CA PRO A 20 9.20 7.20 -20.37
C PRO A 20 8.01 6.72 -21.19
N ALA A 21 8.16 6.54 -22.51
CA ALA A 21 7.09 6.07 -23.38
C ALA A 21 6.62 4.65 -22.98
N ALA A 22 7.51 3.84 -22.40
CA ALA A 22 7.19 2.50 -21.94
C ALA A 22 6.27 2.47 -20.71
N LEU A 23 6.14 3.57 -19.97
CA LEU A 23 5.21 3.68 -18.82
C LEU A 23 3.80 4.01 -19.25
N TYR A 24 3.60 4.60 -20.42
CA TYR A 24 2.28 5.09 -20.80
C TYR A 24 1.22 3.98 -20.82
N PRO A 25 1.43 2.82 -21.50
CA PRO A 25 0.43 1.75 -21.50
C PRO A 25 0.12 1.17 -20.12
N PRO A 26 1.10 0.79 -19.27
CA PRO A 26 0.78 0.20 -17.99
C PRO A 26 0.25 1.22 -16.97
N LYS A 27 0.64 2.52 -17.04
CA LYS A 27 -0.03 3.58 -16.25
C LYS A 27 -1.49 3.75 -16.65
N ARG A 28 -1.80 3.72 -17.95
CA ARG A 28 -3.18 3.76 -18.43
C ARG A 28 -3.99 2.54 -17.97
N PHE A 29 -3.37 1.36 -17.97
CA PHE A 29 -4.00 0.14 -17.46
C PHE A 29 -4.31 0.25 -15.97
N PHE A 30 -3.33 0.63 -15.15
CA PHE A 30 -3.53 0.75 -13.70
C PHE A 30 -4.52 1.87 -13.35
N GLY A 31 -4.44 3.01 -14.04
CA GLY A 31 -5.37 4.14 -13.91
C GLY A 31 -6.77 3.88 -14.50
N ALA A 32 -7.03 2.70 -15.07
CA ALA A 32 -8.39 2.29 -15.43
C ALA A 32 -9.23 2.05 -14.17
N ALA A 33 -8.61 1.63 -13.06
CA ALA A 33 -9.29 1.40 -11.79
C ALA A 33 -10.02 2.66 -11.31
N ARG A 34 -11.33 2.55 -11.08
CA ARG A 34 -12.19 3.66 -10.63
C ARG A 34 -13.54 3.16 -10.17
N LYS A 35 -14.18 3.91 -9.27
CA LYS A 35 -15.61 3.81 -8.97
C LYS A 35 -16.38 4.66 -9.98
N MET A 36 -17.44 4.14 -10.57
CA MET A 36 -18.26 4.86 -11.56
C MET A 36 -19.49 5.47 -10.88
N GLU A 37 -19.93 6.65 -11.31
CA GLU A 37 -21.11 7.31 -10.73
C GLU A 37 -22.41 6.61 -11.11
N GLY A 38 -22.56 6.21 -12.38
CA GLY A 38 -23.75 5.51 -12.90
C GLY A 38 -23.86 4.03 -12.53
N GLY A 39 -23.04 3.54 -11.59
CA GLY A 39 -23.04 2.16 -11.14
C GLY A 39 -21.81 1.37 -11.58
N GLY A 40 -21.41 0.43 -10.72
CA GLY A 40 -20.23 -0.42 -10.92
C GLY A 40 -18.91 0.21 -10.44
N SER A 41 -17.89 -0.63 -10.38
CA SER A 41 -16.52 -0.25 -10.08
C SER A 41 -15.55 -1.21 -10.75
N LEU A 42 -14.35 -0.72 -11.06
CA LEU A 42 -13.20 -1.54 -11.42
C LEU A 42 -12.13 -1.35 -10.35
N THR A 43 -11.83 -2.41 -9.61
CA THR A 43 -10.76 -2.43 -8.61
C THR A 43 -9.58 -3.22 -9.18
N ILE A 44 -8.39 -2.63 -9.14
CA ILE A 44 -7.14 -3.29 -9.53
C ILE A 44 -6.22 -3.29 -8.32
N ILE A 45 -5.77 -4.46 -7.91
CA ILE A 45 -4.71 -4.63 -6.91
C ILE A 45 -3.56 -5.33 -7.62
N GLY A 46 -2.41 -4.66 -7.65
CA GLY A 46 -1.18 -5.19 -8.25
C GLY A 46 -0.07 -5.24 -7.21
N THR A 47 0.79 -6.25 -7.32
CA THR A 47 2.02 -6.32 -6.51
C THR A 47 3.14 -5.57 -7.22
N ALA A 48 3.83 -4.69 -6.48
CA ALA A 48 5.05 -4.05 -6.94
C ALA A 48 6.26 -4.64 -6.21
N LEU A 49 7.35 -4.85 -6.95
CA LEU A 49 8.62 -5.23 -6.35
C LEU A 49 9.39 -3.95 -5.99
N VAL A 50 9.93 -3.92 -4.77
CA VAL A 50 10.78 -2.85 -4.24
C VAL A 50 12.06 -3.47 -3.68
N ASP A 51 13.07 -2.65 -3.43
CA ASP A 51 14.37 -3.08 -2.88
C ASP A 51 15.00 -4.25 -3.65
N THR A 52 14.88 -4.21 -4.99
CA THR A 52 15.45 -5.20 -5.91
C THR A 52 16.89 -4.87 -6.31
N GLY A 53 17.39 -3.68 -5.95
CA GLY A 53 18.65 -3.12 -6.43
C GLY A 53 18.59 -2.59 -7.87
N SER A 54 17.43 -2.64 -8.52
CA SER A 54 17.23 -2.15 -9.88
C SER A 54 16.60 -0.75 -9.86
N ARG A 55 17.35 0.25 -10.36
CA ARG A 55 16.85 1.61 -10.55
C ARG A 55 15.61 1.70 -11.44
N MET A 56 15.46 0.74 -12.36
CA MET A 56 14.25 0.62 -13.18
C MET A 56 13.02 0.30 -12.33
N ASP A 57 13.14 -0.59 -11.34
CA ASP A 57 12.01 -0.96 -10.49
C ASP A 57 11.65 0.16 -9.53
N GLU A 58 12.65 0.85 -8.97
CA GLU A 58 12.45 2.05 -8.14
C GLU A 58 11.65 3.12 -8.89
N LEU A 59 12.03 3.40 -10.14
CA LEU A 59 11.33 4.38 -10.98
C LEU A 59 9.90 3.92 -11.31
N ILE A 60 9.72 2.64 -11.64
CA ILE A 60 8.39 2.06 -11.89
C ILE A 60 7.49 2.19 -10.65
N TYR A 61 8.03 1.90 -9.46
CA TYR A 61 7.31 1.98 -8.20
C TYR A 61 6.83 3.41 -7.92
N GLU A 62 7.72 4.41 -8.01
CA GLU A 62 7.37 5.81 -7.79
C GLU A 62 6.29 6.31 -8.77
N GLU A 63 6.38 5.92 -10.04
CA GLU A 63 5.39 6.28 -11.06
C GLU A 63 4.00 5.66 -10.82
N PHE A 64 3.96 4.42 -10.32
CA PHE A 64 2.69 3.77 -9.97
C PHE A 64 2.12 4.25 -8.64
N LYS A 65 2.97 4.61 -7.67
CA LYS A 65 2.54 5.22 -6.40
C LYS A 65 1.80 6.54 -6.63
N GLY A 66 2.24 7.34 -7.60
CA GLY A 66 1.52 8.55 -8.02
C GLY A 66 0.14 8.25 -8.65
N THR A 67 0.00 7.08 -9.29
CA THR A 67 -1.21 6.68 -10.03
C THR A 67 -2.26 6.01 -9.13
N GLY A 68 -1.81 5.20 -8.16
CA GLY A 68 -2.68 4.50 -7.22
C GLY A 68 -3.20 5.38 -6.08
N ASN A 69 -4.14 4.83 -5.31
CA ASN A 69 -4.70 5.47 -4.12
C ASN A 69 -4.58 4.63 -2.84
N MET A 70 -4.05 3.41 -2.93
CA MET A 70 -3.83 2.49 -1.81
C MET A 70 -2.48 1.82 -1.94
N GLU A 71 -1.74 1.77 -0.83
CA GLU A 71 -0.45 1.10 -0.72
C GLU A 71 -0.49 0.15 0.49
N LEU A 72 -0.14 -1.12 0.26
CA LEU A 72 0.07 -2.12 1.30
C LEU A 72 1.54 -2.53 1.26
N VAL A 73 2.34 -2.00 2.19
CA VAL A 73 3.78 -2.19 2.23
C VAL A 73 4.11 -3.42 3.05
N LEU A 74 4.93 -4.30 2.51
CA LEU A 74 5.45 -5.49 3.20
C LEU A 74 6.91 -5.25 3.60
N ASP A 75 7.25 -5.52 4.86
CA ASP A 75 8.61 -5.36 5.38
C ASP A 75 9.35 -6.70 5.41
N ARG A 76 10.48 -6.76 4.70
CA ARG A 76 11.37 -7.93 4.67
C ARG A 76 11.84 -8.33 6.06
N ARG A 77 12.13 -7.38 6.96
CA ARG A 77 12.61 -7.62 8.33
C ARG A 77 11.59 -8.38 9.17
N LEU A 78 10.30 -8.06 9.02
CA LEU A 78 9.22 -8.77 9.70
C LEU A 78 9.14 -10.22 9.21
N SER A 79 9.23 -10.43 7.89
CA SER A 79 9.21 -11.76 7.29
C SER A 79 10.41 -12.61 7.72
N GLU A 80 11.61 -12.05 7.77
CA GLU A 80 12.84 -12.73 8.22
C GLU A 80 12.73 -13.18 9.69
N ARG A 81 12.06 -12.38 10.53
CA ARG A 81 11.74 -12.72 11.93
C ARG A 81 10.52 -13.65 12.08
N ARG A 82 9.93 -14.12 10.98
CA ARG A 82 8.73 -14.97 10.93
C ARG A 82 7.48 -14.32 11.55
N ILE A 83 7.38 -13.00 11.50
CA ILE A 83 6.19 -12.26 11.92
C ILE A 83 5.27 -12.12 10.72
N PHE A 84 4.06 -12.71 10.81
CA PHE A 84 3.07 -12.68 9.75
C PHE A 84 1.70 -12.19 10.26
N PRO A 85 0.97 -11.37 9.48
CA PRO A 85 1.37 -10.82 8.18
C PRO A 85 2.49 -9.78 8.30
N ALA A 86 3.47 -9.83 7.38
CA ALA A 86 4.66 -8.98 7.40
C ALA A 86 4.39 -7.56 6.85
N ILE A 87 3.31 -6.94 7.32
CA ILE A 87 2.83 -5.64 6.85
C ILE A 87 3.50 -4.52 7.67
N ASP A 88 4.05 -3.53 6.99
CA ASP A 88 4.42 -2.25 7.60
C ASP A 88 3.14 -1.41 7.74
N VAL A 89 2.54 -1.46 8.92
CA VAL A 89 1.26 -0.80 9.24
C VAL A 89 1.34 0.73 9.22
N TYR A 90 2.55 1.27 9.36
CA TYR A 90 2.81 2.71 9.35
C TYR A 90 2.86 3.24 7.92
N LYS A 91 3.63 2.57 7.05
CA LYS A 91 3.76 2.97 5.63
C LYS A 91 2.53 2.61 4.79
N SER A 92 1.70 1.68 5.26
CA SER A 92 0.49 1.25 4.55
C SER A 92 -0.69 2.19 4.80
N GLY A 93 -1.41 2.54 3.73
CA GLY A 93 -2.52 3.47 3.81
C GLY A 93 -3.35 3.58 2.52
N THR A 94 -4.53 4.19 2.66
CA THR A 94 -5.42 4.49 1.54
C THR A 94 -5.79 5.97 1.57
N ARG A 95 -5.64 6.67 0.45
CA ARG A 95 -6.10 8.05 0.30
C ARG A 95 -7.62 8.09 0.41
N ARG A 96 -8.14 9.09 1.13
CA ARG A 96 -9.58 9.26 1.37
C ARG A 96 -10.24 8.05 2.05
N GLU A 97 -9.52 7.38 2.95
CA GLU A 97 -10.08 6.26 3.72
C GLU A 97 -11.26 6.68 4.62
N ASP A 98 -11.46 7.98 4.88
CA ASP A 98 -12.66 8.55 5.53
C ASP A 98 -13.97 8.18 4.82
N LEU A 99 -13.91 7.91 3.52
CA LEU A 99 -15.07 7.52 2.72
C LEU A 99 -15.41 6.02 2.82
N LEU A 100 -14.52 5.21 3.40
CA LEU A 100 -14.64 3.75 3.45
C LEU A 100 -15.22 3.23 4.77
N PHE A 101 -15.24 4.07 5.80
CA PHE A 101 -15.67 3.70 7.15
C PHE A 101 -16.75 4.63 7.66
N THR A 102 -17.53 4.18 8.64
CA THR A 102 -18.41 5.11 9.36
C THR A 102 -17.57 6.11 10.17
N GLY A 103 -18.14 7.29 10.48
CA GLY A 103 -17.41 8.31 11.24
C GLY A 103 -16.87 7.80 12.59
N ALA A 104 -17.65 6.96 13.29
CA ALA A 104 -17.23 6.36 14.55
C ALA A 104 -16.09 5.33 14.40
N GLU A 105 -16.14 4.48 13.37
CA GLU A 105 -15.08 3.52 13.07
C GLU A 105 -13.79 4.24 12.66
N TYR A 106 -13.91 5.26 11.82
CA TYR A 106 -12.76 6.03 11.36
C TYR A 106 -12.02 6.71 12.52
N GLN A 107 -12.73 7.30 13.48
CA GLN A 107 -12.09 7.87 14.67
C GLN A 107 -11.31 6.82 15.46
N ASN A 108 -11.85 5.60 15.59
CA ASN A 108 -11.15 4.52 16.29
C ASN A 108 -9.89 4.08 15.54
N ILE A 109 -9.95 4.00 14.20
CA ILE A 109 -8.80 3.68 13.35
C ILE A 109 -7.71 4.76 13.49
N VAL A 110 -8.09 6.04 13.53
CA VAL A 110 -7.16 7.15 13.75
C VAL A 110 -6.47 7.05 15.12
N VAL A 111 -7.23 6.76 16.18
CA VAL A 111 -6.67 6.55 17.52
C VAL A 111 -5.71 5.36 17.52
N MET A 112 -6.12 4.23 16.94
CA MET A 112 -5.26 3.05 16.78
C MET A 112 -3.95 3.40 16.07
N ARG A 113 -4.00 4.12 14.94
CA ARG A 113 -2.80 4.55 14.20
C ARG A 113 -1.88 5.40 15.09
N ARG A 114 -2.42 6.39 15.81
CA ARG A 114 -1.64 7.21 16.75
C ARG A 114 -1.00 6.39 17.86
N MET A 115 -1.70 5.39 18.40
CA MET A 115 -1.14 4.49 19.42
C MET A 115 0.02 3.66 18.85
N LEU A 116 -0.11 3.16 17.62
CA LEU A 116 0.96 2.43 16.94
C LEU A 116 2.16 3.34 16.67
N ASP A 117 1.96 4.60 16.30
CA ASP A 117 3.04 5.57 16.05
C ASP A 117 3.93 5.80 17.28
N MET A 118 3.36 5.65 18.49
CA MET A 118 4.11 5.76 19.75
C MET A 118 5.00 4.54 20.04
N LEU A 119 4.80 3.43 19.34
CA LEU A 119 5.62 2.22 19.48
C LEU A 119 6.86 2.29 18.58
N ASN A 120 7.86 1.48 18.92
CA ASN A 120 9.04 1.26 18.09
C ASN A 120 8.65 0.57 16.77
N ASP A 121 9.29 1.00 15.67
CA ASP A 121 9.04 0.48 14.32
C ASP A 121 9.05 -1.07 14.26
N ASP A 122 10.00 -1.71 14.96
CA ASP A 122 10.20 -3.17 14.97
C ASP A 122 9.15 -3.96 15.77
N GLU A 123 8.33 -3.27 16.57
CA GLU A 123 7.35 -3.86 17.48
C GLU A 123 5.90 -3.58 17.06
N ARG A 124 5.66 -2.48 16.33
CA ARG A 124 4.31 -2.03 15.88
C ARG A 124 3.43 -3.15 15.36
N THR A 125 3.90 -3.86 14.34
CA THR A 125 3.12 -4.93 13.69
C THR A 125 2.92 -6.11 14.63
N SER A 126 3.94 -6.50 15.40
CA SER A 126 3.85 -7.61 16.36
C SER A 126 2.82 -7.33 17.46
N VAL A 127 2.85 -6.13 18.04
CA VAL A 127 1.90 -5.70 19.07
C VAL A 127 0.48 -5.62 18.51
N LEU A 128 0.31 -5.10 17.28
CA LEU A 128 -0.99 -5.08 16.63
C LEU A 128 -1.55 -6.49 16.44
N VAL A 129 -0.75 -7.42 15.91
CA VAL A 129 -1.15 -8.82 15.69
C VAL A 129 -1.50 -9.50 17.01
N GLU A 130 -0.71 -9.30 18.07
CA GLU A 130 -1.00 -9.86 19.39
C GLU A 130 -2.34 -9.35 19.94
N ARG A 131 -2.63 -8.05 19.81
CA ARG A 131 -3.91 -7.49 20.26
C ARG A 131 -5.08 -7.96 19.41
N LEU A 132 -4.91 -8.05 18.09
CA LEU A 132 -5.94 -8.59 17.20
C LEU A 132 -6.30 -10.03 17.59
N ASN A 133 -5.30 -10.87 17.90
CA ASN A 133 -5.51 -12.27 18.31
C ASN A 133 -6.26 -12.42 19.65
N LYS A 134 -6.30 -11.37 20.49
CA LYS A 134 -7.08 -11.35 21.74
C LYS A 134 -8.55 -11.00 21.52
N SER A 135 -8.94 -10.61 20.31
CA SER A 135 -10.31 -10.24 19.93
C SER A 135 -10.91 -11.25 18.95
N LYS A 136 -12.23 -11.39 18.95
CA LYS A 136 -12.94 -12.24 17.97
C LYS A 136 -13.31 -11.49 16.71
N SER A 137 -13.25 -10.16 16.72
CA SER A 137 -13.59 -9.32 15.57
C SER A 137 -12.89 -7.96 15.63
N ASN A 138 -12.70 -7.33 14.46
CA ASN A 138 -12.15 -5.97 14.39
C ASN A 138 -12.99 -4.95 15.16
N LYS A 139 -14.32 -5.16 15.25
CA LYS A 139 -15.21 -4.28 16.02
C LYS A 139 -14.92 -4.36 17.52
N GLU A 140 -14.72 -5.56 18.04
CA GLU A 140 -14.34 -5.79 19.43
C GLU A 140 -12.95 -5.21 19.72
N PHE A 141 -11.97 -5.47 18.85
CA PHE A 141 -10.63 -4.90 18.96
C PHE A 141 -10.66 -3.36 19.02
N LEU A 142 -11.37 -2.70 18.09
CA LEU A 142 -11.46 -1.24 18.06
C LEU A 142 -12.21 -0.67 19.28
N ALA A 143 -13.14 -1.43 19.89
CA ALA A 143 -13.82 -1.03 21.11
C ALA A 143 -12.87 -1.10 22.33
N MET A 144 -12.05 -2.15 22.43
CA MET A 144 -11.05 -2.30 23.51
C MET A 144 -10.02 -1.17 23.54
N LEU A 145 -9.72 -0.54 22.40
CA LEU A 145 -8.80 0.60 22.32
C LEU A 145 -9.37 1.89 22.94
N LYS A 146 -10.67 1.96 23.22
CA LYS A 146 -11.30 3.13 23.89
C LYS A 146 -11.20 3.07 25.41
N GLU A 147 -10.97 1.89 25.96
CA GLU A 147 -11.05 1.62 27.41
C GLU A 147 -9.68 1.72 28.11
N GLY A 148 -8.60 1.99 27.37
CA GLY A 148 -7.25 2.22 27.89
C GLY A 148 -6.72 3.60 27.49
#